data_AF-A0A6G6YZ97-F1
#
_entry.id   AF-A0A6G6YZ97-F1
#
_cell.length_a   1.000
_cell.length_b   1.000
_cell.length_c   1.000
_cell.angle_alpha   90.00
_cell.angle_beta   90.00
_cell.angle_gamma   90.00
#
_symmetry.space_group_name_H-M   'P 1'
#
loop_
_entity.id
_entity.type
_entity.pdbx_description
1 polymer ?
#
loop_
_entity_poly.entity_id
_entity_poly.type
_entity_poly.pdbx_seq_one_letter_code
_entity_poly.pdbx_strand_id
1 'polypeptide(L)' 'MDLDGKIARVKDLIDKREELDAELNELLGGTARERRIPKCSICNEPGHRASTCPSKAADAT' A
#
# COMPACT_ATOMS: atom_id res chain seq x y z
N MET A 1 19.24 21.61 -10.17
CA MET A 1 17.80 21.78 -10.39
C MET A 1 17.21 22.52 -9.21
N ASP A 2 16.73 23.74 -9.47
CA ASP A 2 16.04 24.61 -8.53
C ASP A 2 14.79 23.95 -7.94
N LEU A 3 14.43 24.37 -6.74
CA LEU A 3 13.33 23.77 -5.97
C LEU A 3 12.01 23.91 -6.73
N ASP A 4 11.78 25.05 -7.38
CA ASP A 4 10.62 25.34 -8.22
C ASP A 4 10.49 24.37 -9.40
N GLY A 5 11.61 24.00 -10.04
CA GLY A 5 11.63 23.01 -11.11
C GLY A 5 11.30 21.60 -10.62
N LYS A 6 11.72 21.24 -9.39
CA LYS A 6 11.34 19.97 -8.77
C LYS A 6 9.86 19.95 -8.41
N ILE A 7 9.32 21.06 -7.91
CA ILE A 7 7.89 21.19 -7.56
C ILE A 7 7.02 21.06 -8.81
N ALA A 8 7.40 21.70 -9.92
CA ALA A 8 6.70 21.56 -11.19
C ALA A 8 6.67 20.10 -11.67
N ARG A 9 7.80 19.40 -11.59
CA ARG A 9 7.90 17.98 -11.96
C ARG A 9 7.06 17.08 -11.04
N VAL A 10 7.00 17.39 -9.74
CA VAL A 10 6.17 16.63 -8.80
C VAL A 10 4.68 16.81 -9.12
N LYS A 11 4.25 18.02 -9.49
CA LYS A 11 2.86 18.27 -9.90
C LYS A 11 2.47 17.49 -11.15
N ASP A 12 3.32 17.50 -12.17
CA ASP A 12 3.13 16.70 -13.40
C ASP A 12 3.01 15.20 -13.09
N LEU A 13 3.84 14.68 -12.19
CA LEU A 13 3.80 13.28 -11.78
C LEU A 13 2.55 12.91 -10.97
N ILE A 14 1.95 13.86 -10.23
CA ILE A 14 0.71 13.62 -9.49
C ILE A 14 -0.48 13.56 -10.45
N ASP A 15 -0.56 14.50 -11.38
CA ASP A 15 -1.62 14.55 -12.40
C ASP A 15 -1.65 13.25 -13.22
N LYS A 16 -0.48 12.83 -13.68
CA LYS A 16 -0.29 11.58 -14.43
C LYS A 16 -0.64 10.32 -13.64
N ARG A 17 -0.53 10.36 -12.32
CA ARG A 17 -0.92 9.24 -11.45
C ARG A 17 -2.43 9.09 -11.40
N GLU A 18 -3.19 10.17 -11.40
CA GLU A 18 -4.66 10.12 -11.40
C GLU A 18 -5.18 9.52 -12.71
N GLU A 19 -4.59 9.90 -13.84
CA GLU A 19 -4.87 9.31 -15.15
C GLU A 19 -4.58 7.80 -15.17
N LEU A 20 -3.42 7.40 -14.66
CA LEU A 20 -3.02 5.99 -14.54
C LEU A 20 -3.95 5.19 -13.63
N ASP A 21 -4.33 5.72 -12.47
CA ASP A 21 -5.25 5.07 -11.53
C ASP A 21 -6.64 4.87 -12.16
N ALA A 22 -7.13 5.84 -12.96
CA ALA A 22 -8.38 5.73 -13.69
C ALA A 22 -8.34 4.65 -14.79
N GLU A 23 -7.27 4.65 -15.61
CA GLU A 23 -7.07 3.65 -16.67
C GLU A 23 -6.92 2.23 -16.09
N LEU A 24 -6.18 2.10 -14.97
CA LEU A 24 -6.02 0.81 -14.28
C LEU A 24 -7.34 0.30 -13.70
N ASN A 25 -8.17 1.21 -13.15
CA ASN A 25 -9.47 0.86 -12.61
C ASN A 25 -10.43 0.35 -13.70
N GLU A 26 -10.40 0.97 -14.88
CA GLU A 26 -11.20 0.55 -16.03
C GLU A 26 -10.73 -0.80 -16.59
N LEU A 27 -9.42 -0.97 -16.80
CA LEU A 27 -8.87 -2.18 -17.41
C LEU A 27 -8.93 -3.41 -16.48
N LEU A 28 -8.79 -3.20 -15.18
CA LEU A 28 -8.68 -4.28 -14.19
C LEU A 28 -9.89 -4.41 -13.25
N GLY A 29 -10.97 -3.66 -13.50
CA GLY A 29 -12.27 -3.85 -12.84
C GLY A 29 -12.25 -3.61 -11.34
N GLY A 30 -11.51 -2.60 -10.88
CA GLY A 30 -11.56 -2.13 -9.50
C GLY A 30 -10.56 -2.81 -8.57
N THR A 31 -9.80 -1.95 -7.90
CA THR A 31 -8.70 -2.23 -6.96
C THR A 31 -7.40 -2.57 -7.69
N ALA A 32 -6.64 -1.51 -7.99
CA ALA A 32 -5.21 -1.51 -7.67
C ALA A 32 -5.05 -2.40 -6.44
N ARG A 33 -4.33 -3.52 -6.58
CA ARG A 33 -4.12 -4.50 -5.52
C ARG A 33 -3.65 -3.73 -4.29
N GLU A 34 -4.61 -3.32 -3.47
CA GLU A 34 -4.41 -2.80 -2.15
C GLU A 34 -3.51 -3.85 -1.58
N ARG A 35 -2.23 -3.52 -1.37
CA ARG A 35 -1.21 -4.49 -1.00
C ARG A 35 -1.76 -5.07 0.29
N ARG A 36 -2.52 -6.17 0.21
CA ARG A 36 -3.40 -6.61 1.29
C ARG A 36 -2.44 -6.90 2.40
N ILE A 37 -2.35 -5.94 3.32
CA ILE A 37 -1.38 -6.01 4.39
C ILE A 37 -1.82 -7.28 5.12
N PRO A 38 -0.96 -8.31 5.20
CA PRO A 38 -1.37 -9.58 5.73
C PRO A 38 -1.96 -9.33 7.11
N LYS A 39 -3.24 -9.69 7.27
CA LYS A 39 -3.93 -9.65 8.55
C LYS A 39 -3.62 -10.94 9.28
N CYS A 40 -3.22 -10.83 10.54
CA CYS A 40 -2.95 -11.98 11.35
C CYS A 40 -4.23 -12.76 11.65
N SER A 41 -4.27 -14.06 11.37
CA SER A 41 -5.45 -14.90 11.67
C SER A 41 -5.62 -15.21 13.16
N ILE A 42 -4.66 -14.83 14.01
CA ILE A 42 -4.68 -15.06 15.46
C ILE A 42 -5.22 -13.83 16.18
N CYS A 43 -4.56 -12.67 16.03
CA CYS A 43 -4.96 -11.43 16.71
C CYS A 43 -5.79 -10.47 15.84
N ASN A 44 -6.01 -10.78 14.56
CA ASN A 44 -6.73 -9.92 13.62
C ASN A 44 -6.09 -8.54 13.37
N GLU A 45 -4.81 -8.35 13.69
CA GLU A 45 -4.10 -7.09 13.38
C GLU A 45 -3.40 -7.15 12.00
N PRO A 46 -3.40 -6.05 11.23
CA PRO A 46 -2.64 -5.97 9.99
C PRO A 46 -1.13 -5.79 10.26
N GLY A 47 -0.29 -6.32 9.37
CA GLY A 47 1.15 -6.06 9.35
C GLY A 47 2.02 -7.30 9.55
N HIS A 48 1.43 -8.41 9.98
CA HIS A 48 2.14 -9.67 10.23
C HIS A 48 1.24 -10.88 9.93
N ARG A 49 1.85 -12.07 9.77
CA ARG A 49 1.11 -13.33 9.55
C ARG A 49 0.96 -14.09 10.87
N ALA A 50 0.06 -15.06 10.91
CA ALA A 50 -0.12 -15.95 12.07
C ALA A 50 1.20 -16.58 12.57
N SER A 51 2.14 -16.89 11.66
CA SER A 51 3.46 -17.45 11.98
C SER A 51 4.39 -16.49 12.71
N THR A 52 4.20 -15.17 12.56
CA THR A 52 5.00 -14.12 13.21
C THR A 52 4.18 -13.32 14.22
N CYS A 53 3.09 -13.92 14.73
CA CYS A 53 2.21 -13.25 15.69
C CYS A 53 2.92 -13.10 17.05
N PRO A 54 3.05 -11.86 17.58
CA PRO A 54 3.72 -11.60 18.85
C PRO A 54 3.00 -12.26 20.03
N SER A 55 1.66 -12.38 20.00
CA SER A 55 0.90 -13.10 21.02
C SER A 55 1.24 -14.59 21.10
N LYS A 56 1.72 -15.19 20.00
CA LYS A 56 2.13 -16.60 19.97
C LYS A 56 3.51 -16.81 20.60
N ALA A 57 4.38 -15.80 20.54
CA ALA A 57 5.69 -15.83 21.17
C ALA A 57 5.63 -15.61 22.68
N ALA A 58 4.57 -14.93 23.17
CA ALA A 58 4.37 -14.68 24.60
C ALA A 58 3.98 -15.93 25.41
N ASP A 59 3.54 -17.01 24.76
CA ASP A 59 3.14 -18.27 25.40
C ASP A 59 4.25 -19.34 25.39
N ALA A 60 5.45 -18.99 24.89
CA ALA A 60 6.62 -19.87 24.86
C ALA A 60 7.64 -19.51 25.97
N THR A 61 7.15 -19.30 27.19
CA THR A 61 7.97 -19.20 28.42
C THR A 61 7.41 -20.12 29.49
#